data_AF-A0A554L1K0-F1
#
_entry.id   AF-A0A554L1K0-F1
#
_cell.length_a   1.000
_cell.length_b   1.000
_cell.length_c   1.000
_cell.angle_alpha   90.00
_cell.angle_beta   90.00
_cell.angle_gamma   90.00
#
_symmetry.space_group_name_H-M   'P 1'
#
loop_
_entity.id
_entity.type
_entity.pdbx_description
1 polymer ?
#
loop_
_entity_poly.entity_id
_entity_poly.type
_entity_poly.pdbx_seq_one_letter_code
_entity_poly.pdbx_strand_id
1 'polypeptide(L)'
;MDTLFGATATSSAKVVIAGSITGGKSALIVNQTEAAGIDIFSASSSGTSVFRLANAASAVNGFTLTPAATAGTVVLAATGSDTNIPFTINSKGTGLLTLDPTGAGSIVAGSADVTTITLTTDDNAANDITLTGGTRISSTLEVYGNTIGLNVDADADNLLGVAAAAGVANTSLYWGNDLLCDPSLTNCGWATAASATNLWQTSVGLLAPGNLTLATAFGDIATASATFRGRFAGSNTTGQASLIINQFESTDIFTASASGTPKFTIGNDGSFTIPLQTSASSIASTQTSGNVFSITDTAAGQLTNTLLNVAASGYTTGYTGDVVNLTGVSTTGASNLLNLSSANSTAGNTLNITANGLTTGDAVDINSTGTGLTTGSLLKVTTGTVVNITSSAAGQTASNLLNVAASGYTTGYTGDVVKFTGVSTTGASNLLNLSSANTTDGNALNITANGLTTGDAVDINSTGTGLTTGSLLKVTIQEL
;
A
#
# COMPACT_ATOMS: atom_id res chain seq x y z
N MET A 1 -74.99 78.78 -40.15
CA MET A 1 -76.04 78.69 -39.12
C MET A 1 -75.67 77.49 -38.28
N ASP A 2 -75.14 77.69 -37.08
CA ASP A 2 -74.94 76.58 -36.14
C ASP A 2 -76.28 76.24 -35.50
N THR A 3 -76.84 75.08 -35.87
CA THR A 3 -77.96 74.48 -35.15
C THR A 3 -77.42 73.70 -33.97
N LEU A 4 -77.45 74.32 -32.79
CA LEU A 4 -77.15 73.66 -31.52
C LEU A 4 -78.32 72.76 -31.12
N PHE A 5 -78.15 71.44 -31.25
CA PHE A 5 -79.11 70.45 -30.75
C PHE A 5 -78.78 70.10 -29.28
N GLY A 6 -79.22 70.95 -28.35
CA GLY A 6 -79.09 70.72 -26.91
C GLY A 6 -79.14 72.02 -26.11
N ALA A 7 -80.15 72.17 -25.26
CA ALA A 7 -80.32 73.34 -24.40
C ALA A 7 -79.37 73.32 -23.19
N THR A 8 -79.21 74.49 -22.57
CA THR A 8 -78.49 74.81 -21.32
C THR A 8 -78.22 73.60 -20.43
N ALA A 9 -76.93 73.34 -20.15
CA ALA A 9 -76.43 72.16 -19.47
C ALA A 9 -77.13 71.92 -18.11
N THR A 10 -78.04 70.95 -18.08
CA THR A 10 -78.28 70.14 -16.89
C THR A 10 -77.55 68.82 -17.08
N SER A 11 -77.28 68.10 -15.99
CA SER A 11 -76.47 66.88 -15.90
C SER A 11 -76.96 65.68 -16.75
N SER A 12 -77.88 65.88 -17.70
CA SER A 12 -78.69 64.83 -18.32
C SER A 12 -79.22 65.13 -19.73
N ALA A 13 -78.70 66.12 -20.47
CA ALA A 13 -79.10 66.30 -21.87
C ALA A 13 -78.69 65.07 -22.70
N LYS A 14 -79.68 64.31 -23.21
CA LYS A 14 -79.46 63.10 -24.00
C LYS A 14 -79.89 63.32 -25.44
N VAL A 15 -78.96 63.22 -26.37
CA VAL A 15 -79.26 63.07 -27.79
C VAL A 15 -79.23 61.56 -28.09
N VAL A 16 -80.40 60.97 -28.38
CA VAL A 16 -80.52 59.56 -28.75
C VAL A 16 -80.72 59.47 -30.25
N ILE A 17 -79.76 58.90 -30.96
CA ILE A 17 -79.87 58.61 -32.39
C ILE A 17 -80.17 57.11 -32.51
N ALA A 18 -81.44 56.76 -32.70
CA ALA A 18 -81.88 55.38 -32.90
C ALA A 18 -81.99 55.08 -34.40
N GLY A 19 -81.26 54.08 -34.89
CA GLY A 19 -81.34 53.61 -36.28
C GLY A 19 -81.47 52.09 -36.35
N SER A 20 -82.51 51.58 -37.03
CA SER A 20 -82.55 50.18 -37.50
C SER A 20 -81.87 50.11 -38.85
N ILE A 21 -80.58 49.75 -38.84
CA ILE A 21 -79.72 49.74 -40.03
C ILE A 21 -79.54 48.32 -40.53
N THR A 22 -80.43 47.86 -41.41
CA THR A 22 -80.20 46.62 -42.17
C THR A 22 -79.17 46.90 -43.28
N GLY A 23 -78.08 46.14 -43.33
CA GLY A 23 -77.12 46.16 -44.44
C GLY A 23 -75.88 47.08 -44.30
N GLY A 24 -75.31 47.22 -43.10
CA GLY A 24 -73.98 47.83 -42.93
C GLY A 24 -73.93 49.37 -43.03
N LYS A 25 -75.05 50.06 -42.82
CA LYS A 25 -75.12 51.54 -42.84
C LYS A 25 -74.77 52.11 -41.46
N SER A 26 -74.03 53.21 -41.38
CA SER A 26 -73.73 53.87 -40.10
C SER A 26 -74.96 54.58 -39.53
N ALA A 27 -75.27 54.39 -38.24
CA ALA A 27 -76.35 55.08 -37.55
C ALA A 27 -76.04 56.58 -37.28
N LEU A 28 -74.75 56.93 -37.24
CA LEU A 28 -74.25 58.30 -37.13
C LEU A 28 -72.98 58.40 -37.98
N ILE A 29 -72.93 59.41 -38.84
CA ILE A 29 -71.72 59.82 -39.56
C ILE A 29 -71.44 61.25 -39.14
N VAL A 30 -70.31 61.46 -38.46
CA VAL A 30 -69.81 62.79 -38.15
C VAL A 30 -68.75 63.10 -39.19
N ASN A 31 -69.05 64.01 -40.11
CA ASN A 31 -68.12 64.46 -41.14
C ASN A 31 -67.69 65.89 -40.82
N GLN A 32 -66.41 66.10 -40.52
CA GLN A 32 -65.84 67.43 -40.30
C GLN A 32 -65.01 67.84 -41.52
N THR A 33 -65.33 69.01 -42.09
CA THR A 33 -64.66 69.59 -43.27
C THR A 33 -63.76 70.79 -42.95
N GLU A 34 -63.63 71.11 -41.66
CA GLU A 34 -62.84 72.23 -41.16
C GLU A 34 -61.32 71.91 -41.10
N ALA A 35 -60.50 72.93 -40.85
CA ALA A 35 -59.04 72.82 -40.83
C ALA A 35 -58.51 71.80 -39.80
N ALA A 36 -57.30 71.29 -40.04
CA ALA A 36 -56.62 70.39 -39.10
C ALA A 36 -56.54 70.99 -37.69
N GLY A 37 -56.71 70.14 -36.67
CA GLY A 37 -56.58 70.54 -35.26
C GLY A 37 -57.89 70.72 -34.49
N ILE A 38 -59.04 70.60 -35.16
CA ILE A 38 -60.35 70.47 -34.49
C ILE A 38 -60.71 68.98 -34.41
N ASP A 39 -61.12 68.49 -33.23
CA ASP A 39 -61.45 67.08 -33.07
C ASP A 39 -62.76 66.70 -33.79
N ILE A 40 -62.78 65.51 -34.41
CA ILE A 40 -63.97 64.93 -35.03
C ILE A 40 -64.99 64.56 -33.95
N PHE A 41 -64.51 64.03 -32.83
CA PHE A 41 -65.31 63.68 -31.67
C PHE A 41 -64.46 63.75 -30.40
N SER A 42 -64.89 64.50 -29.39
CA SER A 42 -64.26 64.53 -28.07
C SER A 42 -65.30 64.29 -26.98
N ALA A 43 -65.01 63.32 -26.11
CA ALA A 43 -65.71 63.15 -24.85
C ALA A 43 -64.88 63.80 -23.76
N SER A 44 -65.51 64.69 -22.98
CA SER A 44 -64.86 65.39 -21.88
C SER A 44 -65.57 65.17 -20.56
N SER A 45 -64.79 65.20 -19.48
CA SER A 45 -65.29 65.23 -18.10
C SER A 45 -64.68 66.44 -17.41
N SER A 46 -65.52 67.34 -16.87
CA SER A 46 -65.09 68.57 -16.20
C SER A 46 -64.08 69.42 -17.00
N GLY A 47 -64.25 69.49 -18.33
CA GLY A 47 -63.38 70.25 -19.22
C GLY A 47 -62.08 69.54 -19.66
N THR A 48 -61.82 68.32 -19.18
CA THR A 48 -60.68 67.49 -19.62
C THR A 48 -61.14 66.47 -20.64
N SER A 49 -60.47 66.38 -21.79
CA SER A 49 -60.76 65.35 -22.80
C SER A 49 -60.30 63.98 -22.29
N VAL A 50 -61.24 63.03 -22.19
CA VAL A 50 -60.97 61.65 -21.73
C VAL A 50 -60.97 60.64 -22.87
N PHE A 51 -61.60 60.99 -24.00
CA PHE A 51 -61.53 60.24 -25.26
C PHE A 51 -61.65 61.22 -26.42
N ARG A 52 -60.82 61.07 -27.44
CA ARG A 52 -60.69 62.06 -28.51
C ARG A 52 -60.31 61.39 -29.82
N LEU A 53 -61.09 61.64 -30.87
CA LEU A 53 -60.73 61.36 -32.25
C LEU A 53 -60.34 62.70 -32.90
N ALA A 54 -59.05 62.89 -33.10
CA ALA A 54 -58.51 64.09 -33.73
C ALA A 54 -58.80 64.10 -35.24
N ASN A 55 -59.05 65.27 -35.83
CA ASN A 55 -59.02 65.42 -37.28
C ASN A 55 -57.59 65.70 -37.76
N ALA A 56 -57.14 64.95 -38.76
CA ALA A 56 -55.91 65.23 -39.50
C ALA A 56 -56.26 65.66 -40.93
N ALA A 57 -55.65 66.72 -41.45
CA ALA A 57 -55.90 67.17 -42.82
C ALA A 57 -55.52 66.06 -43.81
N SER A 58 -56.45 65.72 -44.72
CA SER A 58 -56.28 64.64 -45.70
C SER A 58 -55.91 63.28 -45.08
N ALA A 59 -56.57 62.89 -43.99
CA ALA A 59 -56.36 61.59 -43.36
C ALA A 59 -56.74 60.45 -44.32
N VAL A 60 -55.74 59.66 -44.73
CA VAL A 60 -55.90 58.45 -45.57
C VAL A 60 -55.90 57.16 -44.74
N ASN A 61 -55.27 57.21 -43.57
CA ASN A 61 -55.12 56.08 -42.64
C ASN A 61 -55.80 56.38 -41.30
N GLY A 62 -56.36 55.35 -40.68
CA GLY A 62 -57.05 55.41 -39.39
C GLY A 62 -56.98 54.08 -38.65
N PHE A 63 -57.88 53.88 -37.69
CA PHE A 63 -58.06 52.62 -37.00
C PHE A 63 -59.51 52.17 -37.04
N THR A 64 -59.74 50.86 -36.99
CA THR A 64 -61.08 50.27 -36.93
C THR A 64 -61.13 49.25 -35.79
N LEU A 65 -62.15 49.37 -34.94
CA LEU A 65 -62.51 48.36 -33.96
C LEU A 65 -63.61 47.48 -34.56
N THR A 66 -63.28 46.23 -34.83
CA THR A 66 -64.21 45.24 -35.39
C THR A 66 -64.73 44.36 -34.25
N PRO A 67 -66.02 44.46 -33.87
CA PRO A 67 -66.60 43.58 -32.88
C PRO A 67 -66.75 42.17 -33.45
N ALA A 68 -66.88 41.18 -32.57
CA ALA A 68 -67.08 39.80 -32.96
C ALA A 68 -68.36 39.21 -32.34
N ALA A 69 -68.90 38.18 -32.99
CA ALA A 69 -69.91 37.32 -32.40
C ALA A 69 -69.31 36.53 -31.20
N THR A 70 -70.15 35.87 -30.41
CA THR A 70 -69.70 35.07 -29.25
C THR A 70 -68.57 34.11 -29.63
N ALA A 71 -67.50 34.07 -28.81
CA ALA A 71 -66.26 33.32 -29.02
C ALA A 71 -65.37 33.76 -30.20
N GLY A 72 -65.75 34.80 -30.95
CA GLY A 72 -64.90 35.41 -31.97
C GLY A 72 -63.95 36.47 -31.40
N THR A 73 -62.92 36.82 -32.18
CA THR A 73 -61.89 37.80 -31.79
C THR A 73 -62.32 39.22 -32.14
N VAL A 74 -62.37 40.10 -31.13
CA VAL A 74 -62.48 41.55 -31.38
C VAL A 74 -61.12 42.05 -31.89
N VAL A 75 -61.12 42.77 -33.01
CA VAL A 75 -59.90 43.23 -33.67
C VAL A 75 -59.82 44.76 -33.64
N LEU A 76 -58.72 45.30 -33.12
CA LEU A 76 -58.32 46.68 -33.33
C LEU A 76 -57.22 46.70 -34.41
N ALA A 77 -57.49 47.30 -35.56
CA ALA A 77 -56.57 47.30 -36.70
C ALA A 77 -56.36 48.71 -37.26
N ALA A 78 -55.16 48.97 -37.79
CA ALA A 78 -54.94 50.10 -38.68
C ALA A 78 -55.60 49.84 -40.03
N THR A 79 -56.30 50.84 -40.58
CA THR A 79 -57.04 50.72 -41.85
C THR A 79 -56.84 51.98 -42.69
N GLY A 80 -56.82 51.85 -44.01
CA GLY A 80 -56.54 52.96 -44.93
C GLY A 80 -56.21 52.44 -46.32
N SER A 81 -55.95 53.34 -47.27
CA SER A 81 -55.54 52.94 -48.63
C SER A 81 -54.03 52.70 -48.77
N ASP A 82 -53.22 53.09 -47.79
CA ASP A 82 -51.78 52.84 -47.83
C ASP A 82 -51.47 51.37 -47.56
N THR A 83 -50.44 50.84 -48.23
CA THR A 83 -50.04 49.44 -48.09
C THR A 83 -49.42 49.12 -46.73
N ASN A 84 -48.70 50.07 -46.12
CA ASN A 84 -48.02 49.89 -44.84
C ASN A 84 -48.43 51.01 -43.88
N ILE A 85 -49.17 50.68 -42.84
CA ILE A 85 -49.65 51.63 -41.84
C ILE A 85 -49.07 51.26 -40.47
N PRO A 86 -48.11 52.03 -39.92
CA PRO A 86 -47.61 51.79 -38.57
C PRO A 86 -48.70 52.11 -37.54
N PHE A 87 -48.77 51.29 -36.48
CA PHE A 87 -49.71 51.47 -35.38
C PHE A 87 -48.96 51.57 -34.06
N THR A 88 -49.24 52.61 -33.27
CA THR A 88 -48.48 52.91 -32.04
C THR A 88 -49.43 53.10 -30.86
N ILE A 89 -49.15 52.44 -29.74
CA ILE A 89 -49.85 52.60 -28.46
C ILE A 89 -48.83 53.13 -27.45
N ASN A 90 -49.09 54.32 -26.90
CA ASN A 90 -48.18 54.98 -25.96
C ASN A 90 -48.88 55.24 -24.62
N SER A 91 -48.19 54.92 -23.52
CA SER A 91 -48.41 55.59 -22.24
C SER A 91 -47.63 56.92 -22.22
N LYS A 92 -47.86 57.76 -21.20
CA LYS A 92 -47.15 59.05 -21.05
C LYS A 92 -46.25 59.04 -19.82
N GLY A 93 -45.03 59.54 -19.94
CA GLY A 93 -44.08 59.64 -18.84
C GLY A 93 -43.70 58.25 -18.29
N THR A 94 -43.68 58.10 -16.96
CA THR A 94 -43.45 56.82 -16.27
C THR A 94 -44.70 55.91 -16.18
N GLY A 95 -45.76 56.23 -16.93
CA GLY A 95 -46.99 55.46 -16.93
C GLY A 95 -46.78 54.05 -17.48
N LEU A 96 -47.25 53.03 -16.75
CA LEU A 96 -47.19 51.64 -17.17
C LEU A 96 -48.23 51.35 -18.27
N LEU A 97 -47.80 50.74 -19.38
CA LEU A 97 -48.70 50.11 -20.33
C LEU A 97 -48.83 48.63 -19.96
N THR A 98 -50.00 48.24 -19.46
CA THR A 98 -50.30 46.84 -19.14
C THR A 98 -51.15 46.23 -20.24
N LEU A 99 -50.66 45.16 -20.87
CA LEU A 99 -51.45 44.28 -21.73
C LEU A 99 -51.70 43.00 -20.93
N ASP A 100 -52.89 42.87 -20.34
CA ASP A 100 -53.21 41.76 -19.45
C ASP A 100 -54.42 40.98 -19.99
N PRO A 101 -54.25 39.72 -20.42
CA PRO A 101 -55.39 38.83 -20.52
C PRO A 101 -55.84 38.52 -19.09
N THR A 102 -57.01 39.01 -18.67
CA THR A 102 -57.49 38.99 -17.26
C THR A 102 -57.64 37.59 -16.59
N GLY A 103 -57.12 36.52 -17.20
CA GLY A 103 -57.05 35.13 -16.71
C GLY A 103 -55.80 34.42 -17.25
N ALA A 104 -55.81 33.10 -17.42
CA ALA A 104 -54.64 32.32 -17.90
C ALA A 104 -54.34 32.46 -19.41
N GLY A 105 -54.68 33.62 -20.01
CA GLY A 105 -54.45 33.87 -21.43
C GLY A 105 -52.99 34.23 -21.75
N SER A 106 -52.70 34.50 -23.03
CA SER A 106 -51.36 34.85 -23.51
C SER A 106 -51.37 36.14 -24.30
N ILE A 107 -50.28 36.90 -24.20
CA ILE A 107 -49.96 37.97 -25.14
C ILE A 107 -49.16 37.34 -26.28
N VAL A 108 -49.70 37.35 -27.50
CA VAL A 108 -48.99 36.88 -28.69
C VAL A 108 -48.48 38.09 -29.45
N ALA A 109 -47.18 38.33 -29.37
CA ALA A 109 -46.48 39.25 -30.26
C ALA A 109 -45.83 38.39 -31.37
N GLY A 110 -46.38 38.44 -32.59
CA GLY A 110 -45.85 37.66 -33.73
C GLY A 110 -46.92 36.97 -34.59
N SER A 111 -46.54 36.64 -35.82
CA SER A 111 -47.24 35.73 -36.75
C SER A 111 -46.20 35.06 -37.65
N ALA A 112 -46.61 34.19 -38.58
CA ALA A 112 -45.69 33.63 -39.59
C ALA A 112 -45.02 34.71 -40.45
N ASP A 113 -45.61 35.91 -40.51
CA ASP A 113 -45.12 37.04 -41.31
C ASP A 113 -44.24 38.00 -40.49
N VAL A 114 -44.18 37.84 -39.17
CA VAL A 114 -43.34 38.68 -38.30
C VAL A 114 -41.92 38.14 -38.31
N THR A 115 -41.02 38.86 -38.96
CA THR A 115 -39.60 38.48 -39.07
C THR A 115 -38.78 38.86 -37.84
N THR A 116 -39.20 39.89 -37.09
CA THR A 116 -38.46 40.42 -35.94
C THR A 116 -39.40 41.02 -34.89
N ILE A 117 -39.13 40.75 -33.62
CA ILE A 117 -39.69 41.47 -32.47
C ILE A 117 -38.55 42.21 -31.81
N THR A 118 -38.63 43.54 -31.78
CA THR A 118 -37.61 44.39 -31.13
C THR A 118 -38.17 44.89 -29.82
N LEU A 119 -37.51 44.53 -28.72
CA LEU A 119 -37.76 45.07 -27.39
C LEU A 119 -36.57 45.98 -27.06
N THR A 120 -36.82 47.29 -27.06
CA THR A 120 -35.82 48.30 -26.69
C THR A 120 -36.15 48.87 -25.32
N THR A 121 -35.12 49.29 -24.61
CA THR A 121 -35.25 49.95 -23.31
C THR A 121 -34.64 51.33 -23.37
N ASP A 122 -34.63 52.01 -22.23
CA ASP A 122 -34.21 53.41 -22.10
C ASP A 122 -32.68 53.60 -22.10
N ASP A 123 -31.91 52.61 -22.58
CA ASP A 123 -30.45 52.65 -22.72
C ASP A 123 -29.71 52.84 -21.36
N ASN A 124 -30.38 52.50 -20.26
CA ASN A 124 -29.82 52.48 -18.92
C ASN A 124 -29.39 51.06 -18.54
N ALA A 125 -28.28 50.90 -17.83
CA ALA A 125 -27.65 49.60 -17.55
C ALA A 125 -28.41 48.70 -16.54
N ALA A 126 -29.71 48.92 -16.30
CA ALA A 126 -30.49 48.24 -15.26
C ALA A 126 -31.75 47.57 -15.80
N ASN A 127 -31.76 46.23 -15.80
CA ASN A 127 -32.93 45.33 -15.91
C ASN A 127 -33.93 45.68 -17.02
N ASP A 128 -33.42 45.81 -18.23
CA ASP A 128 -34.16 46.15 -19.44
C ASP A 128 -35.35 45.23 -19.74
N ILE A 129 -35.12 43.91 -19.71
CA ILE A 129 -36.15 42.90 -19.98
C ILE A 129 -36.11 41.89 -18.85
N THR A 130 -37.18 41.84 -18.04
CA THR A 130 -37.33 40.87 -16.96
C THR A 130 -38.40 39.84 -17.31
N LEU A 131 -38.04 38.55 -17.31
CA LEU A 131 -38.96 37.43 -17.54
C LEU A 131 -39.08 36.59 -16.27
N THR A 132 -40.20 36.75 -15.55
CA THR A 132 -40.48 35.98 -14.33
C THR A 132 -41.23 34.70 -14.69
N GLY A 133 -40.74 33.54 -14.24
CA GLY A 133 -41.35 32.23 -14.51
C GLY A 133 -40.65 31.39 -15.58
N GLY A 134 -39.56 31.89 -16.16
CA GLY A 134 -38.68 31.18 -17.09
C GLY A 134 -38.91 31.53 -18.56
N THR A 135 -37.94 31.14 -19.40
CA THR A 135 -37.94 31.40 -20.84
C THR A 135 -37.68 30.09 -21.57
N ARG A 136 -38.46 29.79 -22.62
CA ARG A 136 -38.26 28.62 -23.48
C ARG A 136 -37.87 29.07 -24.89
N ILE A 137 -36.67 28.71 -25.32
CA ILE A 137 -36.13 28.99 -26.66
C ILE A 137 -36.01 27.66 -27.39
N SER A 138 -36.67 27.51 -28.53
CA SER A 138 -36.81 26.21 -29.21
C SER A 138 -35.63 25.85 -30.11
N SER A 139 -34.82 26.82 -30.51
CA SER A 139 -33.63 26.62 -31.33
C SER A 139 -32.41 27.25 -30.67
N THR A 140 -32.02 28.45 -31.09
CA THR A 140 -30.77 29.08 -30.72
C THR A 140 -31.03 30.33 -29.90
N LEU A 141 -30.36 30.45 -28.77
CA LEU A 141 -30.16 31.71 -28.07
C LEU A 141 -28.86 32.31 -28.57
N GLU A 142 -28.94 33.38 -29.36
CA GLU A 142 -27.78 34.18 -29.74
C GLU A 142 -27.61 35.34 -28.77
N VAL A 143 -26.44 35.44 -28.13
CA VAL A 143 -26.12 36.50 -27.17
C VAL A 143 -24.94 37.29 -27.72
N TYR A 144 -25.21 38.54 -28.07
CA TYR A 144 -24.17 39.48 -28.55
C TYR A 144 -23.36 40.09 -27.39
N GLY A 145 -23.76 39.85 -26.15
CA GLY A 145 -22.99 40.12 -24.94
C GLY A 145 -21.93 39.04 -24.66
N ASN A 146 -21.13 39.25 -23.63
CA ASN A 146 -20.01 38.36 -23.29
C ASN A 146 -20.37 37.22 -22.33
N THR A 147 -21.61 37.18 -21.81
CA THR A 147 -21.94 36.33 -20.65
C THR A 147 -23.39 35.82 -20.69
N ILE A 148 -23.60 34.55 -20.31
CA ILE A 148 -24.91 33.95 -20.00
C ILE A 148 -24.90 33.58 -18.51
N GLY A 149 -25.69 34.30 -17.71
CA GLY A 149 -25.86 34.02 -16.28
C GLY A 149 -26.79 32.82 -16.06
N LEU A 150 -26.30 31.77 -15.42
CA LEU A 150 -27.09 30.61 -15.01
C LEU A 150 -27.20 30.64 -13.48
N ASN A 151 -27.91 31.61 -12.93
CA ASN A 151 -27.98 31.80 -11.49
C ASN A 151 -29.18 31.07 -10.86
N VAL A 152 -28.90 30.08 -10.00
CA VAL A 152 -29.85 29.59 -8.97
C VAL A 152 -29.17 29.49 -7.58
N ASP A 153 -27.93 29.94 -7.41
CA ASP A 153 -27.22 29.93 -6.12
C ASP A 153 -26.43 31.24 -5.90
N ALA A 154 -25.93 31.46 -4.68
CA ALA A 154 -25.43 32.77 -4.26
C ALA A 154 -24.01 33.11 -4.78
N ASP A 155 -23.41 32.28 -5.63
CA ASP A 155 -22.03 32.44 -6.07
C ASP A 155 -21.93 33.30 -7.34
N ALA A 156 -20.99 34.27 -7.33
CA ALA A 156 -20.83 35.27 -8.39
C ALA A 156 -20.27 34.70 -9.71
N ASP A 157 -19.81 33.45 -9.69
CA ASP A 157 -19.02 32.82 -10.77
C ASP A 157 -19.83 31.81 -11.59
N ASN A 158 -21.15 31.77 -11.44
CA ASN A 158 -22.06 30.91 -12.22
C ASN A 158 -22.41 31.49 -13.60
N LEU A 159 -21.36 31.82 -14.35
CA LEU A 159 -21.41 32.49 -15.64
C LEU A 159 -20.78 31.60 -16.71
N LEU A 160 -21.57 31.16 -17.70
CA LEU A 160 -21.01 30.53 -18.90
C LEU A 160 -20.57 31.64 -19.86
N GLY A 161 -19.25 31.88 -19.91
CA GLY A 161 -18.62 32.74 -20.91
C GLY A 161 -18.24 31.94 -22.15
N VAL A 162 -18.67 32.39 -23.32
CA VAL A 162 -18.08 31.99 -24.61
C VAL A 162 -17.20 33.14 -25.07
N ALA A 163 -15.89 32.89 -25.23
CA ALA A 163 -14.94 33.94 -25.56
C ALA A 163 -15.33 34.68 -26.85
N ALA A 164 -15.14 36.00 -26.85
CA ALA A 164 -15.34 36.89 -27.99
C ALA A 164 -14.59 36.36 -29.23
N ALA A 165 -15.30 36.27 -30.34
CA ALA A 165 -14.86 35.68 -31.59
C ALA A 165 -13.64 36.39 -32.20
N ALA A 166 -12.44 35.81 -32.04
CA ALA A 166 -11.40 35.68 -33.08
C ALA A 166 -10.20 34.81 -32.63
N GLY A 167 -10.41 33.82 -31.76
CA GLY A 167 -9.38 32.86 -31.39
C GLY A 167 -10.05 31.60 -30.86
N VAL A 168 -9.66 30.45 -31.41
CA VAL A 168 -9.78 29.13 -30.77
C VAL A 168 -9.69 29.26 -29.25
N ALA A 169 -10.50 28.51 -28.49
CA ALA A 169 -10.41 28.46 -27.04
C ALA A 169 -8.95 28.25 -26.61
N ASN A 170 -8.27 29.34 -26.27
CA ASN A 170 -6.89 29.43 -25.83
C ASN A 170 -6.84 29.73 -24.33
N THR A 171 -8.00 29.67 -23.68
CA THR A 171 -8.22 29.89 -22.27
C THR A 171 -9.11 28.79 -21.71
N SER A 172 -8.85 28.44 -20.47
CA SER A 172 -9.58 27.47 -19.67
C SER A 172 -11.07 27.80 -19.46
N LEU A 173 -11.92 26.77 -19.46
CA LEU A 173 -13.32 26.81 -19.02
C LEU A 173 -13.40 26.50 -17.52
N TYR A 174 -14.11 27.33 -16.76
CA TYR A 174 -14.32 27.15 -15.31
C TYR A 174 -15.80 26.98 -15.00
N TRP A 175 -16.11 26.27 -13.91
CA TRP A 175 -17.42 26.29 -13.26
C TRP A 175 -17.21 26.75 -11.82
N GLY A 176 -17.69 27.95 -11.48
CA GLY A 176 -17.22 28.63 -10.28
C GLY A 176 -15.71 28.90 -10.35
N ASN A 177 -14.99 28.51 -9.31
CA ASN A 177 -13.54 28.58 -9.18
C ASN A 177 -12.81 27.32 -9.70
N ASP A 178 -13.53 26.29 -10.13
CA ASP A 178 -12.95 25.01 -10.55
C ASP A 178 -12.72 24.96 -12.07
N LEU A 179 -11.49 24.65 -12.47
CA LEU A 179 -11.10 24.44 -13.87
C LEU A 179 -11.80 23.19 -14.43
N LEU A 180 -12.73 23.37 -15.36
CA LEU A 180 -13.51 22.30 -15.99
C LEU A 180 -12.82 21.72 -17.24
N CYS A 181 -12.20 22.55 -18.06
CA CYS A 181 -11.51 22.10 -19.28
C CYS A 181 -10.42 23.10 -19.67
N ASP A 182 -9.18 22.63 -19.77
CA ASP A 182 -8.06 23.36 -20.36
C ASP A 182 -7.83 22.82 -21.78
N PRO A 183 -8.01 23.63 -22.83
CA PRO A 183 -7.88 23.20 -24.22
C PRO A 183 -6.45 22.79 -24.61
N SER A 184 -5.45 23.05 -23.77
CA SER A 184 -4.07 22.59 -23.95
C SER A 184 -3.80 21.17 -23.43
N LEU A 185 -4.74 20.58 -22.69
CA LEU A 185 -4.63 19.23 -22.12
C LEU A 185 -5.65 18.27 -22.76
N THR A 186 -5.22 17.05 -23.08
CA THR A 186 -6.08 16.01 -23.71
C THR A 186 -7.14 15.41 -22.77
N ASN A 187 -7.22 15.85 -21.51
CA ASN A 187 -8.17 15.37 -20.51
C ASN A 187 -9.12 16.49 -20.06
N CYS A 188 -10.13 16.81 -20.85
CA CYS A 188 -11.26 17.57 -20.29
C CYS A 188 -12.04 16.64 -19.35
N GLY A 189 -11.67 16.69 -18.07
CA GLY A 189 -12.18 15.93 -16.94
C GLY A 189 -11.39 16.30 -15.68
N TRP A 190 -12.04 16.26 -14.52
CA TRP A 190 -11.67 16.86 -13.22
C TRP A 190 -10.18 16.75 -12.79
N ALA A 191 -9.32 17.52 -13.44
CA ALA A 191 -7.94 17.74 -13.04
C ALA A 191 -7.86 19.07 -12.31
N THR A 192 -7.73 19.01 -10.98
CA THR A 192 -7.50 20.16 -10.13
C THR A 192 -6.11 20.75 -10.45
N ALA A 193 -6.10 21.80 -11.28
CA ALA A 193 -4.97 22.68 -11.65
C ALA A 193 -3.94 22.15 -12.68
N ALA A 194 -3.51 23.06 -13.57
CA ALA A 194 -2.48 22.92 -14.61
C ALA A 194 -1.04 22.65 -14.10
N SER A 195 -0.89 22.19 -12.87
CA SER A 195 0.38 21.77 -12.24
C SER A 195 0.29 20.38 -11.60
N ALA A 196 -0.84 19.68 -11.70
CA ALA A 196 -0.98 18.35 -11.12
C ALA A 196 -0.31 17.31 -12.03
N THR A 197 0.97 17.03 -11.77
CA THR A 197 1.59 15.80 -12.27
C THR A 197 0.88 14.62 -11.62
N ASN A 198 0.33 13.69 -12.43
CA ASN A 198 -0.16 12.42 -11.91
C ASN A 198 1.04 11.66 -11.34
N LEU A 199 1.21 11.74 -10.02
CA LEU A 199 2.27 11.04 -9.30
C LEU A 199 2.05 9.52 -9.28
N TRP A 200 0.92 9.05 -9.82
CA TRP A 200 0.55 7.66 -9.95
C TRP A 200 0.07 7.35 -11.36
N GLN A 201 0.53 6.22 -11.90
CA GLN A 201 0.12 5.63 -13.18
C GLN A 201 -0.37 4.20 -12.94
N THR A 202 -1.29 3.74 -13.78
CA THR A 202 -1.76 2.35 -13.77
C THR A 202 -1.37 1.65 -15.07
N SER A 203 -0.86 0.43 -14.96
CA SER A 203 -0.62 -0.43 -16.12
C SER A 203 -0.80 -1.89 -15.72
N VAL A 204 -1.63 -2.63 -16.46
CA VAL A 204 -1.91 -4.06 -16.27
C VAL A 204 -2.19 -4.46 -14.79
N GLY A 205 -3.07 -3.71 -14.13
CA GLY A 205 -3.46 -3.98 -12.73
C GLY A 205 -2.44 -3.58 -11.66
N LEU A 206 -1.33 -2.92 -12.04
CA LEU A 206 -0.34 -2.37 -11.12
C LEU A 206 -0.51 -0.85 -11.01
N LEU A 207 -0.57 -0.34 -9.77
CA LEU A 207 -0.43 1.07 -9.45
C LEU A 207 1.04 1.37 -9.21
N ALA A 208 1.63 2.26 -10.00
CA ALA A 208 3.04 2.64 -9.95
C ALA A 208 3.19 4.17 -9.87
N PRO A 209 4.30 4.71 -9.36
CA PRO A 209 4.57 6.14 -9.42
C PRO A 209 4.69 6.64 -10.87
N GLY A 210 4.20 7.85 -11.14
CA GLY A 210 4.27 8.49 -12.46
C GLY A 210 5.69 8.87 -12.90
N ASN A 211 6.65 8.93 -11.98
CA ASN A 211 8.07 9.12 -12.27
C ASN A 211 8.87 7.88 -11.83
N LEU A 212 9.41 7.14 -12.80
CA LEU A 212 10.14 5.90 -12.59
C LEU A 212 11.62 6.10 -12.17
N THR A 213 12.10 7.35 -12.16
CA THR A 213 13.47 7.70 -11.77
C THR A 213 13.58 8.18 -10.32
N LEU A 214 12.45 8.43 -9.67
CA LEU A 214 12.38 8.91 -8.29
C LEU A 214 11.97 7.77 -7.36
N ALA A 215 12.58 7.74 -6.17
CA ALA A 215 12.14 6.85 -5.10
C ALA A 215 10.71 7.21 -4.66
N THR A 216 9.86 6.21 -4.50
CA THR A 216 8.47 6.38 -4.06
C THR A 216 8.34 5.97 -2.59
N ALA A 217 8.10 6.94 -1.72
CA ALA A 217 7.87 6.69 -0.31
C ALA A 217 6.38 6.39 -0.06
N PHE A 218 6.09 5.29 0.64
CA PHE A 218 4.75 4.96 1.10
C PHE A 218 4.69 5.08 2.63
N GLY A 219 3.95 6.06 3.14
CA GLY A 219 3.62 6.18 4.57
C GLY A 219 4.41 7.17 5.43
N ASP A 220 5.20 8.10 4.86
CA ASP A 220 5.91 9.16 5.61
C ASP A 220 6.14 10.44 4.75
N ILE A 221 6.57 11.54 5.37
CA ILE A 221 7.00 12.78 4.67
C ILE A 221 8.35 12.53 3.98
N ALA A 222 8.52 13.03 2.74
CA ALA A 222 9.73 12.90 1.92
C ALA A 222 10.99 13.48 2.62
N THR A 223 11.59 12.69 3.49
CA THR A 223 12.82 12.96 4.23
C THR A 223 13.73 11.73 4.12
N ALA A 224 15.02 11.87 4.43
CA ALA A 224 16.02 10.80 4.33
C ALA A 224 15.76 9.58 5.25
N SER A 225 14.66 9.55 6.02
CA SER A 225 14.35 8.52 7.02
C SER A 225 12.92 7.98 6.95
N ALA A 226 12.23 8.09 5.81
CA ALA A 226 10.86 7.61 5.67
C ALA A 226 10.74 6.10 5.99
N THR A 227 9.87 5.73 6.93
CA THR A 227 9.69 4.32 7.34
C THR A 227 8.50 3.69 6.61
N PHE A 228 8.75 2.73 5.71
CA PHE A 228 7.67 1.91 5.15
C PHE A 228 7.20 0.89 6.20
N ARG A 229 5.98 1.05 6.73
CA ARG A 229 5.31 0.06 7.60
C ARG A 229 4.23 -0.70 6.83
N GLY A 230 4.64 -1.63 5.96
CA GLY A 230 3.71 -2.56 5.30
C GLY A 230 3.38 -3.77 6.18
N ARG A 231 2.14 -3.88 6.69
CA ARG A 231 1.64 -5.12 7.29
C ARG A 231 1.08 -6.02 6.19
N PHE A 232 1.91 -6.89 5.63
CA PHE A 232 1.49 -7.88 4.62
C PHE A 232 0.83 -9.10 5.27
N ALA A 233 -0.38 -8.92 5.79
CA ALA A 233 -1.19 -10.03 6.27
C ALA A 233 -2.10 -10.52 5.14
N GLY A 234 -1.63 -11.49 4.36
CA GLY A 234 -2.42 -12.17 3.33
C GLY A 234 -2.16 -13.67 3.37
N SER A 235 -3.17 -14.46 3.73
CA SER A 235 -3.19 -15.91 3.56
C SER A 235 -3.29 -16.23 2.08
N ASN A 236 -2.16 -16.25 1.37
CA ASN A 236 -2.12 -16.55 -0.05
C ASN A 236 -2.01 -18.07 -0.23
N THR A 237 -3.09 -18.70 -0.69
CA THR A 237 -3.14 -20.14 -1.04
C THR A 237 -2.50 -20.44 -2.39
N THR A 238 -1.86 -19.45 -3.01
CA THR A 238 -1.05 -19.60 -4.23
C THR A 238 0.36 -19.09 -3.93
N GLY A 239 1.37 -19.93 -4.14
CA GLY A 239 2.76 -19.76 -3.66
C GLY A 239 3.55 -18.57 -4.24
N GLN A 240 3.06 -17.35 -4.03
CA GLN A 240 3.78 -16.11 -4.28
C GLN A 240 4.15 -15.47 -2.93
N ALA A 241 5.40 -15.00 -2.81
CA ALA A 241 5.87 -14.36 -1.59
C ALA A 241 5.08 -13.09 -1.29
N SER A 242 4.72 -12.88 -0.02
CA SER A 242 4.01 -11.68 0.44
C SER A 242 4.84 -10.39 0.36
N LEU A 243 6.15 -10.54 0.19
CA LEU A 243 7.13 -9.48 -0.02
C LEU A 243 8.28 -10.03 -0.87
N ILE A 244 8.50 -9.43 -2.04
CA ILE A 244 9.67 -9.70 -2.89
C ILE A 244 10.49 -8.42 -2.92
N ILE A 245 11.66 -8.43 -2.28
CA ILE A 245 12.65 -7.37 -2.40
C ILE A 245 13.64 -7.84 -3.45
N ASN A 246 13.47 -7.35 -4.68
CA ASN A 246 14.40 -7.59 -5.76
C ASN A 246 15.14 -6.28 -6.05
N GLN A 247 16.41 -6.23 -5.68
CA GLN A 247 17.32 -5.14 -6.03
C GLN A 247 18.31 -5.67 -7.07
N PHE A 248 18.59 -4.89 -8.10
CA PHE A 248 19.55 -5.28 -9.15
C PHE A 248 20.93 -4.67 -8.91
N GLU A 249 21.03 -3.75 -7.96
CA GLU A 249 22.24 -3.10 -7.51
C GLU A 249 23.05 -4.04 -6.61
N SER A 250 24.35 -3.77 -6.51
CA SER A 250 25.28 -4.56 -5.68
C SER A 250 25.24 -4.13 -4.20
N THR A 251 24.05 -4.05 -3.61
CA THR A 251 23.83 -3.65 -2.19
C THR A 251 23.25 -4.82 -1.38
N ASP A 252 22.86 -4.59 -0.12
CA ASP A 252 22.26 -5.60 0.76
C ASP A 252 20.74 -5.70 0.54
N ILE A 253 20.15 -6.92 0.53
CA ILE A 253 18.71 -7.13 0.30
C ILE A 253 17.88 -6.65 1.50
N PHE A 254 18.38 -6.85 2.72
CA PHE A 254 17.71 -6.40 3.94
C PHE A 254 18.73 -6.05 5.01
N THR A 255 18.78 -4.77 5.41
CA THR A 255 19.68 -4.29 6.47
C THR A 255 18.89 -3.61 7.58
N ALA A 256 18.90 -4.21 8.77
CA ALA A 256 18.46 -3.49 9.96
C ALA A 256 19.64 -2.66 10.46
N SER A 257 19.48 -1.34 10.52
CA SER A 257 20.52 -0.43 11.01
C SER A 257 20.00 0.45 12.14
N ALA A 258 20.91 0.84 13.04
CA ALA A 258 20.67 1.88 14.03
C ALA A 258 21.74 2.95 13.85
N SER A 259 21.32 4.21 13.64
CA SER A 259 22.21 5.36 13.43
C SER A 259 23.26 5.14 12.33
N GLY A 260 22.89 4.47 11.23
CA GLY A 260 23.77 4.22 10.09
C GLY A 260 24.73 3.04 10.23
N THR A 261 24.71 2.32 11.37
CA THR A 261 25.49 1.07 11.53
C THR A 261 24.60 -0.15 11.30
N PRO A 262 24.94 -1.05 10.36
CA PRO A 262 24.25 -2.32 10.20
C PRO A 262 24.30 -3.10 11.51
N LYS A 263 23.18 -3.72 11.89
CA LYS A 263 23.06 -4.66 13.01
C LYS A 263 22.79 -6.09 12.51
N PHE A 264 22.29 -6.20 11.30
CA PHE A 264 21.86 -7.43 10.66
C PHE A 264 21.76 -7.15 9.17
N THR A 265 22.33 -8.04 8.35
CA THR A 265 22.29 -7.93 6.89
C THR A 265 21.96 -9.30 6.29
N ILE A 266 20.99 -9.33 5.37
CA ILE A 266 20.88 -10.37 4.34
C ILE A 266 21.48 -9.78 3.06
N GLY A 267 22.64 -10.28 2.66
CA GLY A 267 23.36 -9.85 1.47
C GLY A 267 22.65 -10.28 0.18
N ASN A 268 22.94 -9.60 -0.93
CA ASN A 268 22.44 -10.00 -2.25
C ASN A 268 23.01 -11.32 -2.77
N ASP A 269 24.11 -11.78 -2.19
CA ASP A 269 24.70 -13.11 -2.37
C ASP A 269 24.01 -14.19 -1.51
N GLY A 270 22.99 -13.82 -0.73
CA GLY A 270 22.29 -14.70 0.21
C GLY A 270 23.02 -14.89 1.54
N SER A 271 24.15 -14.20 1.76
CA SER A 271 24.86 -14.25 3.03
C SER A 271 24.01 -13.66 4.16
N PHE A 272 24.08 -14.30 5.32
CA PHE A 272 23.52 -13.77 6.55
C PHE A 272 24.66 -13.24 7.42
N THR A 273 24.69 -11.94 7.67
CA THR A 273 25.79 -11.30 8.40
C THR A 273 25.26 -10.56 9.62
N ILE A 274 25.84 -10.90 10.79
CA ILE A 274 25.78 -10.07 12.00
C ILE A 274 27.13 -9.36 12.09
N PRO A 275 27.21 -8.04 11.85
CA PRO A 275 28.46 -7.28 11.89
C PRO A 275 29.01 -7.18 13.31
N LEU A 276 30.21 -6.61 13.50
CA LEU A 276 30.86 -6.47 14.80
C LEU A 276 29.89 -5.88 15.85
N GLN A 277 29.62 -6.66 16.90
CA GLN A 277 28.75 -6.24 17.99
C GLN A 277 29.58 -5.88 19.23
N THR A 278 29.17 -4.83 19.93
CA THR A 278 29.67 -4.48 21.27
C THR A 278 28.91 -5.23 22.38
N SER A 279 27.99 -6.11 22.01
CA SER A 279 27.12 -6.86 22.92
C SER A 279 26.85 -8.26 22.37
N ALA A 280 26.53 -9.21 23.24
CA ALA A 280 26.26 -10.59 22.84
C ALA A 280 25.06 -10.65 21.89
N SER A 281 25.22 -11.36 20.77
CA SER A 281 24.11 -11.73 19.88
C SER A 281 23.70 -13.16 20.20
N SER A 282 22.40 -13.40 20.27
CA SER A 282 21.85 -14.73 20.54
C SER A 282 20.58 -14.97 19.75
N ILE A 283 20.34 -16.25 19.45
CA ILE A 283 19.03 -16.74 19.00
C ILE A 283 18.38 -17.35 20.25
N ALA A 284 17.30 -16.73 20.73
CA ALA A 284 16.53 -17.21 21.89
C ALA A 284 15.16 -17.72 21.44
N SER A 285 14.67 -18.80 22.05
CA SER A 285 13.37 -19.39 21.72
C SER A 285 12.64 -19.85 22.98
N THR A 286 11.32 -19.68 22.99
CA THR A 286 10.38 -20.19 24.02
C THR A 286 9.61 -21.43 23.53
N GLN A 287 10.05 -22.03 22.43
CA GLN A 287 9.40 -23.17 21.80
C GLN A 287 9.40 -24.40 22.75
N THR A 288 8.26 -25.09 22.82
CA THR A 288 8.06 -26.28 23.68
C THR A 288 8.22 -27.61 22.93
N SER A 289 8.32 -27.58 21.59
CA SER A 289 8.54 -28.75 20.74
C SER A 289 9.14 -28.36 19.40
N GLY A 290 10.11 -29.14 18.90
CA GLY A 290 10.76 -28.93 17.60
C GLY A 290 12.23 -28.51 17.72
N ASN A 291 12.77 -27.96 16.63
CA ASN A 291 14.13 -27.44 16.56
C ASN A 291 14.11 -25.91 16.57
N VAL A 292 14.97 -25.29 17.39
CA VAL A 292 15.20 -23.84 17.38
C VAL A 292 16.07 -23.45 16.18
N PHE A 293 17.07 -24.28 15.86
CA PHE A 293 17.99 -24.08 14.75
C PHE A 293 18.26 -25.43 14.08
N SER A 294 18.14 -25.47 12.76
CA SER A 294 18.40 -26.67 11.97
C SER A 294 19.17 -26.27 10.72
N ILE A 295 20.31 -26.93 10.50
CA ILE A 295 21.09 -26.83 9.27
C ILE A 295 20.96 -28.19 8.57
N THR A 296 20.55 -28.20 7.31
CA THR A 296 20.40 -29.44 6.53
C THR A 296 20.84 -29.19 5.10
N ASP A 297 21.65 -30.11 4.58
CA ASP A 297 22.00 -30.19 3.17
C ASP A 297 21.55 -31.54 2.61
N THR A 298 20.82 -31.50 1.49
CA THR A 298 20.22 -32.69 0.86
C THR A 298 20.80 -32.97 -0.52
N ALA A 299 21.82 -32.22 -0.96
CA ALA A 299 22.41 -32.38 -2.28
C ALA A 299 23.27 -33.67 -2.37
N ALA A 300 22.76 -34.67 -3.08
CA ALA A 300 23.30 -36.04 -3.13
C ALA A 300 24.65 -36.24 -3.88
N GLY A 301 25.41 -35.17 -4.16
CA GLY A 301 26.62 -35.24 -5.02
C GLY A 301 27.78 -34.37 -4.57
N GLN A 302 27.81 -33.92 -3.33
CA GLN A 302 28.86 -33.01 -2.86
C GLN A 302 30.17 -33.76 -2.56
N LEU A 303 31.26 -33.29 -3.16
CA LEU A 303 32.61 -33.87 -2.97
C LEU A 303 33.45 -33.12 -1.92
N THR A 304 33.16 -31.83 -1.63
CA THR A 304 34.05 -30.95 -0.85
C THR A 304 33.34 -29.89 0.01
N ASN A 305 32.08 -30.09 0.42
CA ASN A 305 31.32 -29.07 1.15
C ASN A 305 31.63 -29.06 2.67
N THR A 306 31.47 -27.89 3.30
CA THR A 306 31.49 -27.70 4.75
C THR A 306 30.14 -27.15 5.20
N LEU A 307 29.33 -27.97 5.87
CA LEU A 307 27.98 -27.59 6.29
C LEU A 307 27.96 -26.58 7.45
N LEU A 308 28.89 -26.74 8.40
CA LEU A 308 29.08 -25.83 9.51
C LEU A 308 30.58 -25.60 9.69
N ASN A 309 31.02 -24.35 9.51
CA ASN A 309 32.37 -23.92 9.82
C ASN A 309 32.32 -22.93 10.98
N VAL A 310 32.83 -23.34 12.14
CA VAL A 310 33.03 -22.44 13.29
C VAL A 310 34.51 -22.18 13.43
N ALA A 311 34.93 -20.99 13.02
CA ALA A 311 36.32 -20.56 13.10
C ALA A 311 36.43 -19.37 14.05
N ALA A 312 37.39 -19.45 14.97
CA ALA A 312 37.78 -18.33 15.80
C ALA A 312 39.25 -18.00 15.55
N SER A 313 39.52 -16.76 15.17
CA SER A 313 40.85 -16.30 14.77
C SER A 313 41.09 -14.89 15.31
N GLY A 314 42.36 -14.54 15.56
CA GLY A 314 42.74 -13.20 16.00
C GLY A 314 42.72 -12.98 17.51
N TYR A 315 42.48 -14.02 18.31
CA TYR A 315 42.73 -13.94 19.75
C TYR A 315 44.23 -13.87 20.03
N THR A 316 44.65 -12.91 20.84
CA THR A 316 46.00 -12.85 21.41
C THR A 316 46.10 -13.76 22.63
N THR A 317 47.25 -13.78 23.30
CA THR A 317 47.44 -14.47 24.59
C THR A 317 46.32 -14.10 25.58
N GLY A 318 45.67 -15.10 26.19
CA GLY A 318 44.73 -14.89 27.30
C GLY A 318 43.23 -15.00 26.97
N TYR A 319 42.83 -15.56 25.82
CA TYR A 319 41.41 -15.92 25.62
C TYR A 319 41.00 -17.05 26.57
N THR A 320 39.96 -16.83 27.36
CA THR A 320 39.44 -17.79 28.36
C THR A 320 38.00 -18.22 28.08
N GLY A 321 37.45 -17.87 26.92
CA GLY A 321 36.09 -18.24 26.53
C GLY A 321 36.04 -19.58 25.80
N ASP A 322 34.83 -20.00 25.45
CA ASP A 322 34.58 -21.16 24.60
C ASP A 322 34.25 -20.70 23.17
N VAL A 323 34.87 -21.32 22.17
CA VAL A 323 34.49 -21.12 20.76
C VAL A 323 33.13 -21.78 20.48
N VAL A 324 32.89 -22.94 21.10
CA VAL A 324 31.64 -23.68 21.05
C VAL A 324 31.35 -24.19 22.46
N ASN A 325 30.28 -23.69 23.07
CA ASN A 325 29.80 -24.16 24.37
C ASN A 325 28.45 -24.86 24.21
N LEU A 326 28.38 -26.14 24.60
CA LEU A 326 27.15 -26.92 24.63
C LEU A 326 26.81 -27.21 26.09
N THR A 327 25.64 -26.77 26.54
CA THR A 327 25.14 -27.05 27.89
C THR A 327 23.77 -27.73 27.80
N GLY A 328 23.66 -28.89 28.45
CA GLY A 328 22.40 -29.62 28.58
C GLY A 328 21.69 -29.24 29.88
N VAL A 329 20.37 -29.28 29.89
CA VAL A 329 19.59 -29.19 31.13
C VAL A 329 19.47 -30.58 31.75
N SER A 330 19.54 -30.67 33.08
CA SER A 330 19.31 -31.92 33.80
C SER A 330 17.86 -32.37 33.60
N THR A 331 17.65 -33.41 32.80
CA THR A 331 16.34 -34.03 32.59
C THR A 331 16.34 -35.43 33.19
N THR A 332 15.22 -35.84 33.78
CA THR A 332 15.00 -37.24 34.17
C THR A 332 14.81 -38.18 32.95
N GLY A 333 14.75 -37.62 31.74
CA GLY A 333 14.64 -38.36 30.47
C GLY A 333 15.99 -38.59 29.77
N ALA A 334 16.00 -39.52 28.81
CA ALA A 334 17.15 -39.83 27.98
C ALA A 334 17.37 -38.75 26.92
N SER A 335 18.35 -37.86 27.14
CA SER A 335 18.74 -36.78 26.23
C SER A 335 20.21 -36.91 25.85
N ASN A 336 20.54 -36.51 24.62
CA ASN A 336 21.92 -36.38 24.16
C ASN A 336 22.23 -34.90 23.98
N LEU A 337 23.29 -34.41 24.65
CA LEU A 337 23.77 -33.04 24.45
C LEU A 337 24.44 -32.88 23.07
N LEU A 338 25.21 -33.90 22.66
CA LEU A 338 25.83 -33.99 21.34
C LEU A 338 25.68 -35.42 20.83
N ASN A 339 25.02 -35.57 19.68
CA ASN A 339 24.91 -36.86 18.99
C ASN A 339 25.63 -36.78 17.65
N LEU A 340 26.77 -37.45 17.54
CA LEU A 340 27.54 -37.54 16.31
C LEU A 340 27.35 -38.92 15.69
N SER A 341 26.57 -38.98 14.62
CA SER A 341 26.38 -40.20 13.83
C SER A 341 26.87 -39.94 12.41
N SER A 342 27.70 -40.83 11.88
CA SER A 342 28.14 -40.77 10.48
C SER A 342 27.89 -42.11 9.80
N ALA A 343 27.49 -42.06 8.53
CA ALA A 343 27.32 -43.23 7.66
C ALA A 343 28.55 -43.41 6.74
N ASN A 344 29.75 -43.10 7.25
CA ASN A 344 30.97 -43.12 6.45
C ASN A 344 31.24 -44.54 5.96
N SER A 345 31.23 -44.74 4.64
CA SER A 345 31.23 -46.07 4.01
C SER A 345 32.63 -46.65 3.75
N THR A 346 33.71 -45.85 3.87
CA THR A 346 35.07 -46.38 3.61
C THR A 346 36.22 -45.69 4.36
N ALA A 347 36.20 -44.37 4.58
CA ALA A 347 37.26 -43.63 5.30
C ALA A 347 36.76 -42.29 5.87
N GLY A 348 37.22 -41.90 7.07
CA GLY A 348 36.93 -40.60 7.70
C GLY A 348 36.76 -40.69 9.23
N ASN A 349 36.74 -39.53 9.90
CA ASN A 349 36.55 -39.41 11.35
C ASN A 349 35.19 -38.77 11.63
N THR A 350 34.36 -39.40 12.47
CA THR A 350 33.15 -38.77 13.01
C THR A 350 33.49 -37.62 13.97
N LEU A 351 34.56 -37.80 14.74
CA LEU A 351 35.16 -36.79 15.61
C LEU A 351 36.67 -36.84 15.41
N ASN A 352 37.27 -35.72 15.03
CA ASN A 352 38.71 -35.55 14.94
C ASN A 352 39.12 -34.38 15.85
N ILE A 353 40.04 -34.63 16.78
CA ILE A 353 40.54 -33.63 17.73
C ILE A 353 42.05 -33.55 17.55
N THR A 354 42.54 -32.36 17.21
CA THR A 354 43.96 -32.11 16.99
C THR A 354 44.37 -30.89 17.81
N ALA A 355 45.33 -31.06 18.72
CA ALA A 355 45.73 -30.04 19.70
C ALA A 355 47.25 -29.79 19.65
N ASN A 356 47.80 -29.52 18.46
CA ASN A 356 49.25 -29.45 18.22
C ASN A 356 49.98 -28.36 19.01
N GLY A 357 49.28 -27.33 19.47
CA GLY A 357 49.83 -26.23 20.28
C GLY A 357 49.54 -26.34 21.78
N LEU A 358 48.94 -27.43 22.25
CA LEU A 358 48.58 -27.60 23.66
C LEU A 358 49.85 -27.85 24.50
N THR A 359 50.29 -26.82 25.23
CA THR A 359 51.45 -26.92 26.13
C THR A 359 51.06 -27.36 27.55
N THR A 360 49.83 -27.06 27.96
CA THR A 360 49.27 -27.37 29.29
C THR A 360 47.76 -27.61 29.16
N GLY A 361 47.22 -28.61 29.84
CA GLY A 361 45.78 -28.96 29.84
C GLY A 361 45.48 -30.26 29.10
N ASP A 362 44.20 -30.53 28.90
CA ASP A 362 43.70 -31.76 28.29
C ASP A 362 43.09 -31.47 26.91
N ALA A 363 43.50 -32.22 25.88
CA ALA A 363 42.91 -32.11 24.55
C ALA A 363 41.47 -32.65 24.52
N VAL A 364 41.22 -33.66 25.36
CA VAL A 364 39.91 -34.26 25.60
C VAL A 364 39.81 -34.52 27.11
N ASP A 365 39.00 -33.72 27.81
CA ASP A 365 38.62 -33.97 29.20
C ASP A 365 37.25 -34.64 29.24
N ILE A 366 37.17 -35.82 29.85
CA ILE A 366 35.92 -36.54 30.08
C ILE A 366 35.81 -36.80 31.58
N ASN A 367 35.00 -35.98 32.25
CA ASN A 367 34.91 -35.97 33.70
C ASN A 367 33.44 -36.03 34.18
N SER A 368 33.23 -36.65 35.35
CA SER A 368 31.96 -36.63 36.09
C SER A 368 32.25 -36.39 37.57
N THR A 369 31.89 -35.20 38.07
CA THR A 369 32.09 -34.80 39.48
C THR A 369 30.94 -35.19 40.40
N GLY A 370 29.80 -35.62 39.84
CA GLY A 370 28.63 -36.07 40.59
C GLY A 370 28.60 -37.58 40.83
N THR A 371 27.88 -38.00 41.87
CA THR A 371 27.65 -39.43 42.21
C THR A 371 26.56 -40.09 41.34
N GLY A 372 26.03 -39.38 40.34
CA GLY A 372 24.83 -39.76 39.59
C GLY A 372 25.01 -40.89 38.57
N LEU A 373 26.24 -41.26 38.20
CA LEU A 373 26.49 -42.38 37.30
C LEU A 373 26.40 -43.71 38.08
N THR A 374 25.17 -44.12 38.40
CA THR A 374 24.91 -45.37 39.16
C THR A 374 24.86 -46.61 38.26
N THR A 375 24.59 -46.43 36.96
CA THR A 375 24.62 -47.47 35.93
C THR A 375 25.15 -46.88 34.62
N GLY A 376 25.97 -47.63 33.87
CA GLY A 376 26.56 -47.19 32.60
C GLY A 376 28.07 -46.95 32.63
N SER A 377 28.58 -46.20 31.65
CA SER A 377 30.00 -45.85 31.54
C SER A 377 30.14 -44.40 31.10
N LEU A 378 31.13 -43.71 31.65
CA LEU A 378 31.44 -42.33 31.26
C LEU A 378 31.99 -42.26 29.82
N LEU A 379 32.76 -43.27 29.42
CA LEU A 379 33.16 -43.52 28.03
C LEU A 379 32.84 -44.98 27.69
N LYS A 380 32.03 -45.20 26.64
CA LYS A 380 31.68 -46.52 26.13
C LYS A 380 32.07 -46.64 24.67
N VAL A 381 32.80 -47.71 24.34
CA VAL A 381 33.24 -48.02 22.97
C VAL A 381 32.95 -49.50 22.71
N THR A 382 32.42 -49.86 21.53
CA THR A 382 31.83 -51.19 21.28
C THR A 382 32.34 -51.90 20.01
N THR A 383 33.25 -51.31 19.22
CA THR A 383 33.72 -51.89 17.94
C THR A 383 35.22 -51.73 17.70
N GLY A 384 35.86 -52.72 17.06
CA GLY A 384 37.22 -52.64 16.50
C GLY A 384 38.37 -52.45 17.51
N THR A 385 39.45 -51.81 17.06
CA THR A 385 40.53 -51.31 17.95
C THR A 385 39.96 -50.20 18.82
N VAL A 386 39.74 -50.51 20.10
CA VAL A 386 39.00 -49.67 21.05
C VAL A 386 39.80 -48.43 21.45
N VAL A 387 41.08 -48.61 21.77
CA VAL A 387 42.01 -47.55 22.15
C VAL A 387 43.36 -47.88 21.54
N ASN A 388 43.88 -47.03 20.65
CA ASN A 388 45.24 -47.11 20.15
C ASN A 388 46.04 -45.91 20.67
N ILE A 389 46.95 -46.15 21.61
CA ILE A 389 47.80 -45.10 22.19
C ILE A 389 49.18 -45.23 21.57
N THR A 390 49.59 -44.23 20.79
CA THR A 390 50.92 -44.14 20.20
C THR A 390 51.59 -42.86 20.69
N SER A 391 52.81 -42.97 21.22
CA SER A 391 53.65 -41.82 21.53
C SER A 391 54.95 -41.92 20.75
N SER A 392 55.20 -40.93 19.88
CA SER A 392 56.39 -40.89 19.02
C SER A 392 57.33 -39.72 19.34
N ALA A 393 57.08 -39.01 20.45
CA ALA A 393 57.89 -37.87 20.86
C ALA A 393 59.21 -38.32 21.50
N ALA A 394 60.31 -38.13 20.77
CA ALA A 394 61.67 -38.59 21.15
C ALA A 394 62.27 -37.89 22.38
N GLY A 395 61.65 -36.82 22.90
CA GLY A 395 62.17 -36.01 24.01
C GLY A 395 61.48 -36.22 25.37
N GLN A 396 60.67 -37.26 25.54
CA GLN A 396 59.96 -37.48 26.81
C GLN A 396 60.93 -38.00 27.88
N THR A 397 61.14 -37.20 28.94
CA THR A 397 61.98 -37.59 30.09
C THR A 397 61.17 -38.26 31.22
N ALA A 398 59.86 -38.03 31.29
CA ALA A 398 58.90 -38.74 32.15
C ALA A 398 57.49 -38.66 31.52
N SER A 399 56.85 -39.81 31.25
CA SER A 399 55.50 -39.84 30.69
C SER A 399 54.75 -41.10 31.09
N ASN A 400 53.43 -40.99 31.25
CA ASN A 400 52.52 -42.13 31.34
C ASN A 400 51.60 -42.09 30.12
N LEU A 401 51.70 -43.09 29.24
CA LEU A 401 50.80 -43.20 28.09
C LEU A 401 49.39 -43.62 28.52
N LEU A 402 49.29 -44.47 29.54
CA LEU A 402 48.06 -44.84 30.21
C LEU A 402 48.30 -44.81 31.72
N ASN A 403 47.66 -43.88 32.42
CA ASN A 403 47.68 -43.83 33.88
C ASN A 403 46.28 -44.15 34.39
N VAL A 404 46.13 -45.29 35.08
CA VAL A 404 44.87 -45.64 35.73
C VAL A 404 45.09 -45.53 37.23
N ALA A 405 44.47 -44.53 37.83
CA ALA A 405 44.49 -44.30 39.26
C ALA A 405 43.07 -44.43 39.81
N ALA A 406 42.93 -45.17 40.91
CA ALA A 406 41.70 -45.26 41.66
C ALA A 406 41.95 -44.81 43.10
N SER A 407 41.10 -43.93 43.61
CA SER A 407 41.20 -43.36 44.96
C SER A 407 39.80 -43.06 45.51
N GLY A 408 39.68 -42.98 46.84
CA GLY A 408 38.41 -42.64 47.50
C GLY A 408 37.40 -43.77 47.65
N TYR A 409 37.76 -45.02 47.34
CA TYR A 409 36.92 -46.17 47.68
C TYR A 409 36.81 -46.35 49.21
N THR A 410 35.61 -46.64 49.68
CA THR A 410 35.36 -47.02 51.09
C THR A 410 35.57 -48.53 51.27
N THR A 411 35.48 -49.01 52.52
CA THR A 411 35.74 -50.40 52.94
C THR A 411 34.87 -51.48 52.28
N GLY A 412 33.97 -51.13 51.35
CA GLY A 412 33.06 -52.05 50.66
C GLY A 412 33.24 -52.16 49.14
N TYR A 413 34.28 -51.55 48.54
CA TYR A 413 34.52 -51.72 47.11
C TYR A 413 34.94 -53.16 46.79
N THR A 414 34.21 -53.81 45.89
CA THR A 414 34.38 -55.21 45.48
C THR A 414 34.62 -55.36 43.97
N GLY A 415 34.82 -54.24 43.26
CA GLY A 415 34.99 -54.21 41.80
C GLY A 415 36.45 -54.36 41.35
N ASP A 416 36.62 -54.35 40.03
CA ASP A 416 37.93 -54.33 39.36
C ASP A 416 38.26 -52.89 38.93
N VAL A 417 39.48 -52.40 39.22
CA VAL A 417 39.96 -51.09 38.70
C VAL A 417 40.23 -51.17 37.20
N VAL A 418 40.83 -52.28 36.76
CA VAL A 418 41.00 -52.62 35.34
C VAL A 418 40.59 -54.08 35.17
N LYS A 419 39.62 -54.33 34.29
CA LYS A 419 39.16 -55.67 33.93
C LYS A 419 39.43 -55.93 32.47
N PHE A 420 40.22 -56.96 32.16
CA PHE A 420 40.35 -57.49 30.80
C PHE A 420 39.52 -58.77 30.68
N THR A 421 38.74 -58.90 29.60
CA THR A 421 38.00 -60.13 29.30
C THR A 421 38.21 -60.49 27.85
N GLY A 422 38.82 -61.64 27.60
CA GLY A 422 39.06 -62.16 26.25
C GLY A 422 37.83 -62.85 25.69
N VAL A 423 37.76 -62.93 24.36
CA VAL A 423 36.75 -63.73 23.66
C VAL A 423 37.28 -65.15 23.45
N SER A 424 36.42 -66.16 23.64
CA SER A 424 36.74 -67.54 23.22
C SER A 424 36.78 -67.56 21.69
N THR A 425 37.97 -67.54 21.10
CA THR A 425 38.15 -67.65 19.66
C THR A 425 38.91 -68.94 19.34
N THR A 426 38.64 -69.49 18.16
CA THR A 426 39.43 -70.60 17.59
C THR A 426 40.76 -70.12 16.97
N GLY A 427 41.07 -68.82 17.06
CA GLY A 427 42.27 -68.19 16.51
C GLY A 427 43.30 -67.84 17.57
N ALA A 428 44.54 -67.60 17.15
CA ALA A 428 45.60 -67.13 18.04
C ALA A 428 45.34 -65.67 18.44
N SER A 429 45.03 -65.42 19.71
CA SER A 429 44.81 -64.06 20.25
C SER A 429 45.43 -63.92 21.64
N ASN A 430 45.91 -62.73 21.95
CA ASN A 430 46.41 -62.38 23.29
C ASN A 430 45.42 -61.40 23.94
N LEU A 431 45.02 -61.67 25.19
CA LEU A 431 44.22 -60.71 25.96
C LEU A 431 45.07 -59.52 26.42
N LEU A 432 46.33 -59.79 26.78
CA LEU A 432 47.34 -58.81 27.12
C LEU A 432 48.67 -59.28 26.52
N ASN A 433 49.25 -58.48 25.63
CA ASN A 433 50.57 -58.71 25.06
C ASN A 433 51.50 -57.58 25.50
N LEU A 434 52.49 -57.90 26.33
CA LEU A 434 53.48 -56.94 26.81
C LEU A 434 54.82 -57.22 26.13
N SER A 435 55.26 -56.27 25.31
CA SER A 435 56.57 -56.27 24.68
C SER A 435 57.27 -54.97 25.06
N SER A 436 58.43 -55.06 25.71
CA SER A 436 59.25 -53.90 26.04
C SER A 436 60.63 -54.01 25.40
N ALA A 437 61.12 -52.90 24.88
CA ALA A 437 62.48 -52.75 24.37
C ALA A 437 63.21 -51.73 25.26
N ASN A 438 63.59 -52.15 26.47
CA ASN A 438 64.28 -51.27 27.41
C ASN A 438 65.78 -51.23 27.04
N THR A 439 66.33 -50.05 26.80
CA THR A 439 67.70 -49.91 26.27
C THR A 439 68.77 -49.74 27.35
N THR A 440 68.39 -49.47 28.60
CA THR A 440 69.38 -49.12 29.63
C THR A 440 69.04 -49.56 31.06
N ASP A 441 67.76 -49.62 31.46
CA ASP A 441 67.22 -50.30 32.66
C ASP A 441 65.67 -50.18 32.64
N GLY A 442 64.92 -51.20 33.10
CA GLY A 442 63.45 -51.10 33.25
C GLY A 442 62.68 -52.43 33.25
N ASN A 443 61.46 -52.42 33.81
CA ASN A 443 60.57 -53.60 33.89
C ASN A 443 59.49 -53.54 32.80
N ALA A 444 59.29 -54.64 32.05
CA ALA A 444 58.16 -54.77 31.13
C ALA A 444 56.81 -54.84 31.88
N LEU A 445 56.82 -55.47 33.05
CA LEU A 445 55.72 -55.61 33.98
C LEU A 445 56.28 -55.47 35.39
N ASN A 446 55.72 -54.55 36.18
CA ASN A 446 56.05 -54.36 37.59
C ASN A 446 54.77 -54.46 38.41
N ILE A 447 54.71 -55.37 39.38
CA ILE A 447 53.54 -55.57 40.25
C ILE A 447 53.99 -55.39 41.70
N THR A 448 53.37 -54.43 42.38
CA THR A 448 53.70 -54.07 43.76
C THR A 448 52.42 -54.01 44.60
N ALA A 449 52.36 -54.75 45.70
CA ALA A 449 51.18 -54.89 46.56
C ALA A 449 51.47 -54.50 48.03
N ASN A 450 51.87 -53.25 48.27
CA ASN A 450 52.40 -52.79 49.57
C ASN A 450 51.39 -52.80 50.74
N GLY A 451 50.09 -52.89 50.48
CA GLY A 451 49.02 -52.84 51.49
C GLY A 451 48.11 -54.06 51.53
N LEU A 452 48.50 -55.17 50.88
CA LEU A 452 47.70 -56.39 50.84
C LEU A 452 47.75 -57.10 52.20
N THR A 453 46.64 -57.08 52.95
CA THR A 453 46.53 -57.76 54.26
C THR A 453 46.02 -59.19 54.15
N THR A 454 45.20 -59.48 53.13
CA THR A 454 44.70 -60.82 52.79
C THR A 454 44.51 -60.95 51.28
N GLY A 455 44.84 -62.10 50.70
CA GLY A 455 44.68 -62.40 49.27
C GLY A 455 46.01 -62.63 48.54
N ASP A 456 45.95 -62.70 47.21
CA ASP A 456 47.10 -62.95 46.34
C ASP A 456 47.49 -61.68 45.57
N ALA A 457 48.78 -61.33 45.56
CA ALA A 457 49.28 -60.19 44.77
C ALA A 457 49.29 -60.49 43.27
N VAL A 458 49.52 -61.75 42.90
CA VAL A 458 49.40 -62.28 41.54
C VAL A 458 48.79 -63.68 41.65
N ASP A 459 47.61 -63.87 41.07
CA ASP A 459 46.97 -65.18 40.91
C ASP A 459 46.98 -65.58 39.42
N ILE A 460 47.51 -66.76 39.12
CA ILE A 460 47.53 -67.34 37.77
C ILE A 460 46.86 -68.71 37.87
N ASN A 461 45.61 -68.78 37.43
CA ASN A 461 44.76 -69.95 37.61
C ASN A 461 44.03 -70.33 36.31
N SER A 462 43.75 -71.62 36.11
CA SER A 462 42.90 -72.13 35.03
C SER A 462 41.85 -73.08 35.61
N THR A 463 40.58 -72.66 35.55
CA THR A 463 39.46 -73.39 36.15
C THR A 463 38.69 -74.27 35.15
N GLY A 464 39.07 -74.24 33.87
CA GLY A 464 38.43 -75.02 32.80
C GLY A 464 39.20 -76.29 32.44
N THR A 465 38.50 -77.28 31.88
CA THR A 465 39.10 -78.53 31.36
C THR A 465 39.83 -78.36 30.01
N GLY A 466 40.02 -77.11 29.54
CA GLY A 466 40.34 -76.77 28.15
C GLY A 466 41.82 -76.64 27.79
N LEU A 467 42.76 -76.68 28.74
CA LEU A 467 44.19 -76.68 28.39
C LEU A 467 44.62 -78.08 27.94
N THR A 468 44.30 -78.43 26.69
CA THR A 468 44.63 -79.74 26.11
C THR A 468 46.10 -79.84 25.66
N THR A 469 46.73 -78.70 25.34
CA THR A 469 48.15 -78.58 24.97
C THR A 469 48.68 -77.20 25.41
N GLY A 470 49.91 -77.13 25.96
CA GLY A 470 50.56 -75.86 26.34
C GLY A 470 50.97 -75.78 27.81
N SER A 471 51.18 -74.57 28.32
CA SER A 471 51.52 -74.30 29.73
C SER A 471 50.73 -73.10 30.24
N LEU A 472 50.21 -73.19 31.46
CA LEU A 472 49.51 -72.07 32.12
C LEU A 472 50.46 -70.90 32.40
N LEU A 473 51.70 -71.21 32.78
CA LEU A 473 52.80 -70.27 32.87
C LEU A 473 54.01 -70.90 32.19
N LYS A 474 54.63 -70.17 31.26
CA LYS A 474 55.90 -70.54 30.64
C LYS A 474 56.87 -69.39 30.80
N VAL A 475 57.99 -69.65 31.47
CA VAL A 475 59.09 -68.70 31.63
C VAL A 475 60.28 -69.23 30.85
N THR A 476 60.80 -68.41 29.93
CA THR A 476 61.98 -68.73 29.14
C THR A 476 62.85 -67.50 29.06
N ILE A 477 64.15 -67.68 29.23
CA ILE A 477 65.16 -66.65 29.03
C ILE A 477 65.93 -66.98 27.76
N GLN A 478 66.28 -65.94 26.98
CA GLN A 478 67.23 -66.05 25.89
C GLN A 478 68.45 -65.23 26.30
N GLU A 479 69.44 -65.90 26.87
CA GLU A 479 70.76 -65.27 27.02
C GLU A 479 71.42 -65.24 25.64
N LEU A 480 72.06 -64.11 25.33
CA LEU A 480 72.92 -63.94 24.16
C LEU A 480 74.30 -64.51 24.43
#